data_AF-A0A1G8PES9-F1
#
_entry.id   AF-A0A1G8PES9-F1
#
_cell.length_a   1.000
_cell.length_b   1.000
_cell.length_c   1.000
_cell.angle_alpha   90.00
_cell.angle_beta   90.00
_cell.angle_gamma   90.00
#
_symmetry.space_group_name_H-M   'P 1'
#
loop_
_entity.id
_entity.type
_entity.pdbx_description
1 polymer ?
#
loop_
_entity_poly.entity_id
_entity_poly.type
_entity_poly.pdbx_seq_one_letter_code
_entity_poly.pdbx_strand_id
1 'polypeptide(L)'
;MNSTTRSMIAALIAVGGIAAATSASAQQPRRGDSTYQQELSVCGRNQQDRAACIREAGAARQEAARGGLTSAPDYRRNALARCTLQPPADRADCEARVLGGSGNASGNVDGSVMGGGVIRESVTTVVMPAPAVMPAPAPEPSRMPPPAVAPMAPMAPAPMEPMPMPAPMTPVR
;
A
#
# COMPACT_ATOMS: atom_id res chain seq x y z
N MET A 1 47.44 83.12 26.82
CA MET A 1 47.81 81.74 26.42
C MET A 1 47.33 80.81 27.52
N ASN A 2 46.28 80.01 27.30
CA ASN A 2 45.77 78.94 28.20
C ASN A 2 44.54 78.19 27.61
N SER A 3 44.08 78.55 26.40
CA SER A 3 42.86 77.97 25.82
C SER A 3 43.11 76.79 24.87
N THR A 4 44.35 76.51 24.50
CA THR A 4 44.71 75.46 23.52
C THR A 4 44.97 74.09 24.16
N THR A 5 45.23 74.03 25.46
CA THR A 5 45.50 72.77 26.19
C THR A 5 44.23 72.04 26.62
N ARG A 6 43.07 72.70 26.65
CA ARG A 6 41.78 72.08 27.03
C ARG A 6 41.11 71.31 25.89
N SER A 7 41.47 71.56 24.64
CA SER A 7 40.87 70.87 23.47
C SER A 7 41.51 69.53 23.11
N MET A 8 42.69 69.19 23.65
CA MET A 8 43.34 67.91 23.35
C MET A 8 42.94 66.75 24.28
N ILE A 9 42.28 67.02 25.41
CA ILE A 9 41.84 65.97 26.35
C ILE A 9 40.45 65.42 25.97
N ALA A 10 39.65 66.17 25.21
CA ALA A 10 38.31 65.73 24.77
C ALA A 10 38.31 64.79 23.54
N ALA A 11 39.47 64.55 22.92
CA ALA A 11 39.58 63.75 21.68
C ALA A 11 40.06 62.30 21.89
N LEU A 12 40.29 61.86 23.13
CA LEU A 12 40.80 60.51 23.45
C LEU A 12 39.78 59.58 24.14
N ILE A 13 38.50 59.97 24.22
CA ILE A 13 37.41 59.12 24.72
C ILE A 13 36.36 58.93 23.61
N ALA A 14 36.78 58.36 22.48
CA ALA A 14 35.87 58.04 21.37
C ALA A 14 36.24 56.72 20.65
N VAL A 15 37.07 55.87 21.28
CA VAL A 15 37.43 54.55 20.74
C VAL A 15 37.48 53.55 21.88
N GLY A 16 36.41 52.79 22.08
CA GLY A 16 36.40 51.69 23.06
C GLY A 16 35.04 51.46 23.70
N GLY A 17 34.08 50.93 22.93
CA GLY A 17 32.77 50.61 23.49
C GLY A 17 31.73 50.09 22.49
N ILE A 18 32.13 49.33 21.47
CA ILE A 18 31.18 48.54 20.68
C ILE A 18 31.74 47.11 20.55
N ALA A 19 31.63 46.36 21.64
CA ALA A 19 31.79 44.92 21.60
C ALA A 19 30.79 44.33 22.60
N ALA A 20 29.99 43.37 22.12
CA ALA A 20 28.98 42.60 22.83
C ALA A 20 27.60 43.25 23.03
N ALA A 21 26.79 43.22 21.96
CA ALA A 21 25.46 42.60 21.98
C ALA A 21 24.85 42.63 20.57
N THR A 22 25.55 42.11 19.56
CA THR A 22 24.83 41.46 18.46
C THR A 22 24.32 40.14 18.99
N SER A 23 23.26 40.19 19.80
CA SER A 23 22.27 39.13 19.75
C SER A 23 21.65 39.20 18.36
N ALA A 24 22.41 38.74 17.36
CA ALA A 24 21.80 38.07 16.23
C ALA A 24 21.04 36.93 16.88
N SER A 25 19.77 37.17 17.16
CA SER A 25 18.80 36.09 17.17
C SER A 25 18.94 35.48 15.78
N ALA A 26 19.84 34.51 15.64
CA ALA A 26 19.63 33.42 14.72
C ALA A 26 18.27 32.88 15.13
N GLN A 27 17.24 33.44 14.50
CA GLN A 27 15.87 33.01 14.65
C GLN A 27 15.96 31.55 14.21
N GLN A 28 16.07 30.65 15.18
CA GLN A 28 16.00 29.21 14.95
C GLN A 28 14.81 29.06 14.01
N PRO A 29 14.99 28.52 12.78
CA PRO A 29 13.92 28.46 11.80
C PRO A 29 12.72 27.91 12.54
N ARG A 30 11.66 28.72 12.68
CA ARG A 30 10.43 28.24 13.31
C ARG A 30 10.10 26.99 12.50
N ARG A 31 9.89 25.82 13.13
CA ARG A 31 9.70 24.55 12.39
C ARG A 31 8.67 24.67 11.25
N GLY A 32 7.71 25.60 11.36
CA GLY A 32 6.74 25.93 10.33
C GLY A 32 7.25 26.71 9.10
N ASP A 33 8.39 27.40 9.16
CA ASP A 33 8.90 28.18 8.03
C ASP A 33 9.56 27.29 6.97
N SER A 34 10.31 26.27 7.38
CA SER A 34 10.91 25.28 6.45
C SER A 34 9.86 24.38 5.82
N THR A 35 8.83 23.96 6.58
CA THR A 35 7.72 23.15 6.03
C THR A 35 6.87 23.97 5.07
N TYR A 36 6.61 25.24 5.36
CA TYR A 36 5.87 26.13 4.48
C TYR A 36 6.56 26.32 3.12
N GLN A 37 7.87 26.54 3.10
CA GLN A 37 8.62 26.64 1.84
C GLN A 37 8.56 25.34 1.03
N GLN A 38 8.61 24.20 1.71
CA GLN A 38 8.48 22.90 1.06
C GLN A 38 7.09 22.70 0.45
N GLU A 39 6.01 23.04 1.16
CA GLU A 39 4.63 22.94 0.65
C GLU A 39 4.39 23.83 -0.58
N LEU A 40 4.93 25.06 -0.57
CA LEU A 40 4.85 25.97 -1.72
C LEU A 40 5.52 25.39 -2.98
N SER A 41 6.60 24.61 -2.84
CA SER A 41 7.28 23.97 -3.98
C SER A 41 6.44 22.93 -4.71
N VAL A 42 5.36 22.45 -4.06
CA VAL A 42 4.43 21.46 -4.61
C VAL A 42 3.18 22.12 -5.22
N CYS A 43 2.86 23.35 -4.80
CA CYS A 43 1.69 24.07 -5.30
C CYS A 43 1.77 24.30 -6.83
N GLY A 44 0.74 23.85 -7.55
CA GLY A 44 0.66 23.94 -9.01
C GLY A 44 1.31 22.76 -9.76
N ARG A 45 1.83 21.74 -9.06
CA ARG A 45 2.35 20.51 -9.68
C ARG A 45 1.29 19.43 -9.93
N ASN A 46 0.05 19.65 -9.48
CA ASN A 46 -1.06 18.70 -9.56
C ASN A 46 -2.34 19.40 -10.05
N GLN A 47 -3.42 18.65 -10.24
CA GLN A 47 -4.76 19.16 -10.58
C GLN A 47 -5.45 19.97 -9.46
N GLN A 48 -4.70 20.45 -8.46
CA GLN A 48 -5.21 21.26 -7.36
C GLN A 48 -5.13 22.75 -7.71
N ASP A 49 -6.14 23.53 -7.31
CA ASP A 49 -6.10 24.99 -7.44
C ASP A 49 -4.90 25.58 -6.68
N ARG A 50 -4.05 26.32 -7.40
CA ARG A 50 -2.81 26.86 -6.84
C ARG A 50 -3.09 27.87 -5.73
N ALA A 51 -4.13 28.68 -5.86
CA ALA A 51 -4.48 29.67 -4.85
C ALA A 51 -4.96 28.98 -3.57
N ALA A 52 -5.76 27.92 -3.67
CA ALA A 52 -6.15 27.08 -2.55
C ALA A 52 -4.92 26.46 -1.87
N CYS A 53 -4.01 25.84 -2.64
CA CYS A 53 -2.78 25.26 -2.08
C CYS A 53 -1.97 26.25 -1.22
N ILE A 54 -1.77 27.48 -1.72
CA ILE A 54 -1.04 28.52 -0.98
C ILE A 54 -1.80 28.94 0.29
N ARG A 55 -3.13 29.04 0.23
CA ARG A 55 -3.95 29.35 1.42
C ARG A 55 -3.87 28.25 2.47
N GLU A 56 -3.97 26.98 2.07
CA GLU A 56 -3.87 25.84 2.99
C GLU A 56 -2.48 25.76 3.64
N ALA A 57 -1.40 25.96 2.86
CA ALA A 57 -0.04 26.01 3.40
C ALA A 57 0.15 27.16 4.40
N GLY A 58 -0.47 28.32 4.11
CA GLY A 58 -0.50 29.46 5.02
C GLY A 58 -1.26 29.16 6.33
N ALA A 59 -2.39 28.46 6.24
CA ALA A 59 -3.17 28.02 7.40
C ALA A 59 -2.36 27.03 8.25
N ALA A 60 -1.72 26.03 7.63
CA ALA A 60 -0.87 25.06 8.32
C ALA A 60 0.30 25.76 9.06
N ARG A 61 0.95 26.76 8.45
CA ARG A 61 1.99 27.56 9.10
C ARG A 61 1.47 28.33 10.32
N GLN A 62 0.28 28.93 10.21
CA GLN A 62 -0.33 29.66 11.34
C GLN A 62 -0.64 28.72 12.51
N GLU A 63 -1.20 27.55 12.24
CA GLU A 63 -1.47 26.55 13.27
C GLU A 63 -0.18 25.97 13.86
N ALA A 64 0.87 25.78 13.04
CA ALA A 64 2.20 25.43 13.52
C ALA A 64 2.75 26.49 14.50
N ALA A 65 2.58 27.77 14.17
CA ALA A 65 3.04 28.88 15.01
C ALA A 65 2.26 28.97 16.33
N ARG A 66 0.97 28.59 16.32
CA ARG A 66 0.11 28.50 17.51
C ARG A 66 0.30 27.21 18.31
N GLY A 67 1.11 26.27 17.81
CA GLY A 67 1.33 24.97 18.44
C GLY A 67 0.16 23.99 18.29
N GLY A 68 -0.77 24.24 17.37
CA GLY A 68 -1.94 23.40 17.10
C GLY A 68 -1.65 22.13 16.30
N LEU A 69 -0.44 22.00 15.75
CA LEU A 69 0.00 20.78 15.07
C LEU A 69 0.32 19.69 16.10
N THR A 70 -0.60 18.75 16.28
CA THR A 70 -0.37 17.54 17.08
C THR A 70 0.37 16.49 16.27
N SER A 71 1.07 15.58 16.96
CA SER A 71 1.63 14.39 16.34
C SER A 71 0.56 13.56 15.65
N ALA A 72 0.95 12.84 14.60
CA ALA A 72 0.11 11.84 13.96
C ALA A 72 -0.46 10.86 15.01
N PRO A 73 -1.79 10.64 15.05
CA PRO A 73 -2.39 9.64 15.93
C PRO A 73 -1.99 8.23 15.49
N ASP A 74 -2.26 7.23 16.34
CA ASP A 74 -2.11 5.82 15.96
C ASP A 74 -3.14 5.45 14.87
N TYR A 75 -2.73 5.62 13.61
CA TYR A 75 -3.56 5.35 12.45
C TYR A 75 -4.02 3.89 12.37
N ARG A 76 -3.20 2.94 12.87
CA ARG A 76 -3.54 1.51 12.86
C ARG A 76 -4.64 1.23 13.87
N ARG A 77 -4.51 1.74 15.10
CA ARG A 77 -5.55 1.62 16.12
C ARG A 77 -6.86 2.26 15.66
N ASN A 78 -6.80 3.43 15.06
CA ASN A 78 -7.99 4.11 14.54
C ASN A 78 -8.65 3.33 13.39
N ALA A 79 -7.86 2.72 12.51
CA ALA A 79 -8.39 1.86 11.45
C ALA A 79 -9.07 0.60 12.01
N LEU A 80 -8.49 -0.05 13.02
CA LEU A 80 -9.10 -1.20 13.69
C LEU A 80 -10.38 -0.83 14.46
N ALA A 81 -10.40 0.34 15.10
CA ALA A 81 -11.61 0.87 15.75
C ALA A 81 -12.76 1.06 14.76
N ARG A 82 -12.46 1.37 13.48
CA ARG A 82 -13.49 1.42 12.43
C ARG A 82 -14.00 0.04 12.03
N CYS A 83 -13.17 -1.00 12.12
CA CYS A 83 -13.60 -2.37 11.83
C CYS A 83 -14.60 -2.92 12.86
N THR A 84 -14.64 -2.39 14.09
CA THR A 84 -15.63 -2.82 15.09
C THR A 84 -17.06 -2.43 14.75
N LEU A 85 -17.26 -1.52 13.79
CA LEU A 85 -18.57 -1.10 13.30
C LEU A 85 -19.11 -2.02 12.19
N GLN A 86 -18.30 -2.97 11.70
CA GLN A 86 -18.74 -3.91 10.67
C GLN A 86 -19.61 -5.03 11.27
N PRO A 87 -20.52 -5.62 10.47
CA PRO A 87 -21.21 -6.84 10.84
C PRO A 87 -20.22 -7.94 11.27
N PRO A 88 -20.61 -8.86 12.17
CA PRO A 88 -19.69 -9.89 12.68
C PRO A 88 -19.04 -10.74 11.59
N ALA A 89 -19.76 -10.98 10.49
CA ALA A 89 -19.27 -11.73 9.34
C ALA A 89 -18.14 -11.01 8.58
N ASP A 90 -18.18 -9.68 8.51
CA ASP A 90 -17.25 -8.88 7.70
C ASP A 90 -16.08 -8.32 8.51
N ARG A 91 -16.18 -8.36 9.84
CA ARG A 91 -15.18 -7.78 10.75
C ARG A 91 -13.81 -8.41 10.57
N ALA A 92 -13.73 -9.74 10.47
CA ALA A 92 -12.47 -10.44 10.28
C ALA A 92 -11.76 -10.02 8.98
N ASP A 93 -12.53 -9.86 7.89
CA ASP A 93 -12.00 -9.42 6.61
C ASP A 93 -11.55 -7.95 6.63
N CYS A 94 -12.28 -7.08 7.34
CA CYS A 94 -11.86 -5.70 7.56
C CYS A 94 -10.52 -5.63 8.30
N GLU A 95 -10.39 -6.37 9.41
CA GLU A 95 -9.17 -6.41 10.21
C GLU A 95 -8.01 -6.97 9.37
N ALA A 96 -8.22 -8.03 8.60
CA ALA A 96 -7.21 -8.58 7.69
C ALA A 96 -6.69 -7.52 6.69
N ARG A 97 -7.58 -6.72 6.07
CA ARG A 97 -7.18 -5.64 5.15
C ARG A 97 -6.36 -4.55 5.84
N VAL A 98 -6.70 -4.20 7.09
CA VAL A 98 -5.96 -3.20 7.87
C VAL A 98 -4.58 -3.71 8.28
N LEU A 99 -4.49 -4.99 8.65
CA LEU A 99 -3.25 -5.61 9.13
C LEU A 99 -2.31 -6.02 7.99
N GLY A 100 -2.82 -6.11 6.75
CA GLY A 100 -2.04 -6.41 5.56
C GLY A 100 -2.19 -7.84 5.04
N GLY A 101 -3.17 -8.61 5.47
CA GLY A 101 -3.42 -9.95 4.92
C GLY A 101 -4.11 -10.90 5.89
N SER A 102 -4.53 -12.05 5.35
CA SER A 102 -5.03 -13.22 6.07
C SER A 102 -4.42 -14.48 5.43
N GLY A 103 -4.03 -15.47 6.23
CA GLY A 103 -3.41 -16.70 5.73
C GLY A 103 -2.00 -16.49 5.13
N ASN A 104 -1.79 -16.95 3.89
CA ASN A 104 -0.49 -16.90 3.19
C ASN A 104 -0.16 -15.54 2.55
N ALA A 105 -1.01 -14.53 2.73
CA ALA A 105 -0.80 -13.19 2.19
C ALA A 105 -0.07 -12.31 3.21
N SER A 106 1.12 -11.81 2.84
CA SER A 106 1.85 -10.78 3.60
C SER A 106 1.75 -9.44 2.88
N GLY A 107 1.30 -8.41 3.60
CA GLY A 107 1.07 -7.08 3.06
C GLY A 107 2.29 -6.19 3.22
N ASN A 108 2.95 -5.84 2.13
CA ASN A 108 4.03 -4.85 2.15
C ASN A 108 3.45 -3.44 1.98
N VAL A 109 4.03 -2.47 2.68
CA VAL A 109 3.69 -1.05 2.52
C VAL A 109 4.53 -0.49 1.38
N ASP A 110 3.90 -0.16 0.26
CA ASP A 110 4.60 0.25 -0.97
C ASP A 110 4.68 1.79 -1.13
N GLY A 111 4.27 2.54 -0.11
CA GLY A 111 4.53 3.98 -0.03
C GLY A 111 3.41 4.82 0.56
N SER A 112 3.67 6.12 0.58
CA SER A 112 2.72 7.15 1.01
C SER A 112 2.32 7.99 -0.19
N VAL A 113 1.03 8.22 -0.39
CA VAL A 113 0.54 9.12 -1.44
C VAL A 113 0.66 10.58 -0.99
N MET A 114 0.61 11.51 -1.94
CA MET A 114 0.65 12.97 -1.70
C MET A 114 -0.38 13.44 -0.65
N GLY A 115 -1.52 12.75 -0.54
CA GLY A 115 -2.56 13.03 0.45
C GLY A 115 -2.39 12.34 1.81
N GLY A 116 -1.24 11.72 2.09
CA GLY A 116 -0.95 11.06 3.37
C GLY A 116 -1.56 9.66 3.56
N GLY A 117 -2.10 9.06 2.50
CA GLY A 117 -2.58 7.68 2.51
C GLY A 117 -1.45 6.67 2.36
N VAL A 118 -1.60 5.50 2.97
CA VAL A 118 -0.63 4.39 2.89
C VAL A 118 -1.14 3.33 1.92
N ILE A 119 -0.33 2.93 0.94
CA ILE A 119 -0.67 1.87 -0.01
C ILE A 119 -0.10 0.54 0.51
N ARG A 120 -0.91 -0.52 0.44
CA ARG A 120 -0.53 -1.88 0.84
C ARG A 120 -0.75 -2.84 -0.32
N GLU A 121 0.25 -3.66 -0.61
CA GLU A 121 0.17 -4.72 -1.61
C GLU A 121 0.11 -6.09 -0.91
N SER A 122 -0.90 -6.91 -1.24
CA SER A 122 -1.02 -8.28 -0.75
C SER A 122 -0.79 -9.27 -1.90
N VAL A 123 0.33 -10.00 -1.87
CA VAL A 123 0.63 -11.06 -2.84
C VAL A 123 0.14 -12.40 -2.28
N THR A 124 -0.70 -13.10 -3.03
CA THR A 124 -1.14 -14.46 -2.69
C THR A 124 -0.50 -15.45 -3.66
N THR A 125 0.44 -16.27 -3.18
CA THR A 125 1.01 -17.35 -3.97
C THR A 125 0.11 -18.57 -3.93
N VAL A 126 -0.51 -18.89 -5.08
CA VAL A 126 -1.22 -20.15 -5.26
C VAL A 126 -0.22 -21.23 -5.64
N VAL A 127 0.10 -22.12 -4.70
CA VAL A 127 0.84 -23.35 -5.01
C VAL A 127 -0.14 -24.28 -5.71
N MET A 128 -0.01 -24.40 -7.04
CA MET A 128 -0.73 -25.44 -7.76
C MET A 128 -0.18 -26.80 -7.29
N PRO A 129 -1.03 -27.74 -6.84
CA PRO A 129 -0.57 -29.08 -6.55
C PRO A 129 0.06 -29.65 -7.81
N ALA A 130 1.24 -30.27 -7.67
CA ALA A 130 1.89 -30.96 -8.78
C ALA A 130 0.85 -31.94 -9.38
N PRO A 131 0.74 -32.02 -10.72
CA PRO A 131 -0.10 -33.04 -11.33
C PRO A 131 0.29 -34.38 -10.73
N ALA A 132 -0.69 -35.13 -10.23
CA ALA A 132 -0.44 -36.45 -9.67
C ALA A 132 0.37 -37.24 -10.70
N VAL A 133 1.61 -37.58 -10.35
CA VAL A 133 2.41 -38.51 -11.14
C VAL A 133 1.63 -39.81 -11.05
N MET A 134 0.89 -40.14 -12.11
CA MET A 134 0.26 -41.45 -12.21
C MET A 134 1.38 -42.47 -12.03
N PRO A 135 1.26 -43.43 -11.09
CA PRO A 135 2.26 -44.47 -10.97
C PRO A 135 2.39 -45.17 -12.33
N ALA A 136 3.63 -45.36 -12.78
CA ALA A 136 3.90 -46.12 -13.99
C ALA A 136 3.18 -47.47 -13.90
N PRO A 137 2.54 -47.96 -14.98
CA PRO A 137 1.89 -49.26 -14.96
C PRO A 137 2.93 -50.31 -14.55
N ALA A 138 2.55 -51.18 -13.60
CA ALA A 138 3.39 -52.29 -13.17
C ALA A 138 3.81 -53.12 -14.40
N PRO A 139 5.02 -53.69 -14.42
CA PRO A 139 5.44 -54.56 -15.53
C PRO A 139 4.44 -55.71 -15.65
N GLU A 140 3.82 -55.85 -16.82
CA GLU A 140 2.88 -56.94 -17.07
C GLU A 140 3.61 -58.28 -16.89
N PRO A 141 3.02 -59.26 -16.18
CA PRO A 141 3.59 -60.60 -16.12
C PRO A 141 3.63 -61.17 -17.54
N SER A 142 4.78 -61.70 -17.94
CA SER A 142 4.99 -62.30 -19.26
C SER A 142 3.89 -63.33 -19.55
N ARG A 143 3.05 -63.05 -20.54
CA ARG A 143 2.05 -64.01 -21.03
C ARG A 143 2.80 -65.17 -21.69
N MET A 144 2.67 -66.36 -21.10
CA MET A 144 3.00 -67.59 -21.81
C MET A 144 2.14 -67.68 -23.09
N PRO A 145 2.69 -68.14 -24.22
CA PRO A 145 1.92 -68.23 -25.45
C PRO A 145 0.76 -69.22 -25.27
N PRO A 146 -0.44 -68.92 -25.80
CA PRO A 146 -1.57 -69.83 -25.73
C PRO A 146 -1.27 -71.11 -26.53
N PRO A 147 -1.80 -72.27 -26.12
CA PRO A 147 -1.72 -73.48 -26.93
C PRO A 147 -2.51 -73.31 -28.23
N ALA A 148 -1.99 -73.89 -29.32
CA ALA A 148 -2.58 -73.81 -30.65
C ALA A 148 -4.04 -74.30 -30.65
N VAL A 149 -4.94 -73.48 -31.19
CA VAL A 149 -6.39 -73.76 -31.24
C VAL A 149 -6.68 -74.70 -32.42
N ALA A 150 -7.38 -75.81 -32.16
CA ALA A 150 -7.92 -76.70 -33.19
C ALA A 150 -9.11 -76.01 -33.92
N PRO A 151 -9.40 -76.35 -35.20
CA PRO A 151 -10.40 -75.63 -35.98
C PRO A 151 -11.83 -75.84 -35.45
N MET A 152 -12.55 -74.72 -35.25
CA MET A 152 -13.93 -74.68 -34.78
C MET A 152 -14.93 -74.90 -35.93
N ALA A 153 -16.01 -75.63 -35.66
CA ALA A 153 -17.13 -75.83 -36.59
C ALA A 153 -18.03 -74.56 -36.70
N PRO A 154 -18.73 -74.34 -37.83
CA PRO A 154 -19.49 -73.10 -38.04
C PRO A 154 -20.77 -73.03 -37.21
N MET A 155 -20.99 -71.86 -36.60
CA MET A 155 -22.14 -71.54 -35.74
C MET A 155 -23.23 -70.83 -36.55
N ALA A 156 -24.50 -71.18 -36.33
CA ALA A 156 -25.65 -70.61 -37.03
C ALA A 156 -26.00 -69.18 -36.52
N PRO A 157 -26.60 -68.30 -37.36
CA PRO A 157 -26.84 -66.91 -37.00
C PRO A 157 -28.04 -66.74 -36.06
N ALA A 158 -27.89 -65.81 -35.10
CA ALA A 158 -28.94 -65.42 -34.16
C ALA A 158 -29.90 -64.35 -34.75
N PRO A 159 -31.15 -64.25 -34.27
CA PRO A 159 -32.14 -63.32 -34.80
C PRO A 159 -31.98 -61.90 -34.25
N MET A 160 -32.23 -60.89 -35.09
CA MET A 160 -32.23 -59.48 -34.72
C MET A 160 -33.58 -59.05 -34.14
N GLU A 161 -33.56 -58.39 -32.97
CA GLU A 161 -34.72 -57.67 -32.44
C GLU A 161 -34.65 -56.16 -32.81
N PRO A 162 -35.79 -55.51 -33.07
CA PRO A 162 -35.82 -54.12 -33.52
C PRO A 162 -35.76 -53.12 -32.35
N MET A 163 -34.98 -52.05 -32.54
CA MET A 163 -34.82 -50.97 -31.56
C MET A 163 -36.05 -50.05 -31.49
N PRO A 164 -36.41 -49.53 -30.29
CA PRO A 164 -37.54 -48.63 -30.12
C PRO A 164 -37.22 -47.18 -30.56
N MET A 165 -38.23 -46.51 -31.14
CA MET A 165 -38.15 -45.12 -31.62
C MET A 165 -38.34 -44.09 -30.49
N PRO A 166 -37.75 -42.88 -30.60
CA PRO A 166 -37.89 -41.82 -29.60
C PRO A 166 -39.21 -41.02 -29.73
N ALA A 167 -39.69 -40.52 -28.59
CA ALA A 167 -40.95 -39.77 -28.44
C ALA A 167 -40.84 -38.28 -28.87
N PRO A 168 -41.95 -37.63 -29.28
CA PRO A 168 -41.93 -36.26 -29.79
C PRO A 168 -41.92 -35.19 -28.68
N MET A 169 -41.20 -34.10 -28.94
CA MET A 169 -41.13 -32.92 -28.06
C MET A 169 -42.29 -31.94 -28.30
N THR A 170 -42.87 -31.42 -27.22
CA THR A 170 -43.94 -30.40 -27.24
C THR A 170 -43.37 -28.97 -27.20
N PRO A 171 -43.98 -28.00 -27.90
CA PRO A 171 -43.52 -26.61 -27.91
C PRO A 171 -43.97 -25.84 -26.66
N VAL A 172 -43.06 -25.02 -26.12
CA VAL A 172 -43.32 -24.04 -25.07
C VAL A 172 -43.78 -22.73 -25.73
N ARG A 173 -44.86 -22.14 -25.22
CA ARG A 173 -45.42 -20.87 -25.68
C ARG A 173 -44.84 -19.70 -24.91
#